data_AF-A0A147EFK6-F1
#
_entry.id   AF-A0A147EFK6-F1
#
_cell.length_a   1.000
_cell.length_b   1.000
_cell.length_c   1.000
_cell.angle_alpha   90.00
_cell.angle_beta   90.00
_cell.angle_gamma   90.00
#
_symmetry.space_group_name_H-M   'P 1'
#
loop_
_entity.id
_entity.type
_entity.pdbx_description
1 polymer ?
#
loop_
_entity_poly.entity_id
_entity_poly.type
_entity_poly.pdbx_seq_one_letter_code
_entity_poly.pdbx_strand_id
1 'polypeptide(L)' 'MSAHEEDQPRRRRPRRATRPAAPGVDEHPSVHPLTGRAAEDRPEGWGGQAPALGTASAHDEALKRDRPPHWA' A
#
# COMPACT_ATOMS: atom_id res chain seq x y z
N MET A 1 0.96 56.58 -6.72
CA MET A 1 1.80 55.69 -7.56
C MET A 1 1.97 54.38 -6.82
N SER A 2 1.92 53.28 -7.57
CA SER A 2 1.45 51.95 -7.21
C SER A 2 2.26 51.22 -6.11
N ALA A 3 1.54 50.56 -5.21
CA ALA A 3 2.09 49.63 -4.22
C ALA A 3 1.60 48.21 -4.54
N HIS A 4 2.35 47.47 -5.37
CA HIS A 4 2.24 46.01 -5.52
C HIS A 4 3.56 45.49 -6.10
N GLU A 5 4.61 45.47 -5.28
CA GLU A 5 5.80 44.70 -5.61
C GLU A 5 5.58 43.28 -5.11
N GLU A 6 5.51 42.36 -6.07
CA GLU A 6 5.15 40.97 -5.92
C GLU A 6 6.05 40.27 -4.89
N ASP A 7 5.47 39.82 -3.77
CA ASP A 7 6.12 38.92 -2.82
C ASP A 7 6.21 37.51 -3.44
N GLN A 8 7.12 37.35 -4.40
CA GLN A 8 7.47 36.05 -4.95
C GLN A 8 8.18 35.26 -3.84
N PRO A 9 7.66 34.10 -3.40
CA PRO A 9 8.27 33.34 -2.31
C PRO A 9 9.67 32.92 -2.74
N ARG A 10 10.68 33.47 -2.04
CA ARG A 10 12.10 33.17 -2.28
C ARG A 10 12.28 31.65 -2.30
N ARG A 11 12.57 31.08 -3.48
CA ARG A 11 12.82 29.64 -3.67
C ARG A 11 13.99 29.21 -2.77
N ARG A 12 13.67 28.68 -1.58
CA ARG A 12 14.67 28.18 -0.63
C ARG A 12 15.38 27.00 -1.27
N ARG A 13 16.69 27.14 -1.48
CA ARG A 13 17.50 26.04 -1.99
C ARG A 13 17.58 24.93 -0.93
N PRO A 14 17.41 23.66 -1.31
CA PRO A 14 17.57 22.55 -0.37
C PRO A 14 19.02 22.54 0.15
N ARG A 15 19.17 22.40 1.47
CA ARG A 15 20.49 22.29 2.13
C ARG A 15 21.11 20.89 2.02
N ARG A 16 20.32 19.90 1.58
CA ARG A 16 20.75 18.51 1.44
C ARG A 16 21.35 18.31 0.05
N ALA A 17 22.42 17.51 -0.02
CA ALA A 17 22.93 17.03 -1.30
C ALA A 17 21.91 16.06 -1.91
N THR A 18 21.40 16.39 -3.09
CA THR A 18 20.57 15.49 -3.90
C THR A 18 21.47 14.74 -4.86
N ARG A 19 21.40 13.41 -4.86
CA ARG A 19 22.05 12.59 -5.88
C ARG A 19 21.04 12.29 -6.99
N PRO A 20 21.47 12.27 -8.27
CA PRO A 20 20.60 11.82 -9.35
C PRO A 20 20.23 10.35 -9.15
N ALA A 21 19.04 9.97 -9.62
CA ALA A 21 18.61 8.59 -9.63
C ALA A 21 19.54 7.75 -10.53
N ALA A 22 19.68 6.46 -10.21
CA ALA A 22 20.43 5.55 -11.07
C ALA A 22 19.68 5.32 -12.40
N PRO A 23 20.38 5.00 -13.52
CA PRO A 23 19.72 4.67 -14.78
C PRO A 23 18.72 3.52 -14.60
N GLY A 24 17.52 3.68 -15.17
CA GLY A 24 16.45 2.67 -15.10
C GLY A 24 15.58 2.71 -13.83
N VAL A 25 15.83 3.65 -12.91
CA VAL A 25 14.96 3.91 -11.77
C VAL A 25 13.73 4.69 -12.23
N ASP A 26 12.55 4.27 -11.77
CA ASP A 26 11.29 4.98 -11.99
C ASP A 26 11.34 6.38 -11.36
N GLU A 27 11.06 7.39 -12.17
CA GLU A 27 11.01 8.80 -11.74
C GLU A 27 9.79 9.09 -10.85
N HIS A 28 8.74 8.26 -10.95
CA HIS A 28 7.47 8.44 -10.27
C HIS A 28 7.01 7.17 -9.53
N PRO A 29 7.75 6.71 -8.51
CA PRO A 29 7.42 5.47 -7.78
C PRO A 29 6.04 5.51 -7.10
N SER A 30 5.51 6.71 -6.85
CA SER A 30 4.17 6.92 -6.30
C SER A 30 3.04 6.79 -7.31
N VAL A 31 3.34 6.69 -8.61
CA VAL A 31 2.35 6.61 -9.69
C VAL A 31 2.30 5.18 -10.21
N HIS A 32 1.55 4.33 -9.51
CA HIS A 32 1.27 2.97 -9.93
C HIS A 32 -0.25 2.73 -9.96
N PRO A 33 -0.79 2.05 -10.99
CA PRO A 33 -2.21 1.71 -11.03
C PRO A 33 -2.55 0.74 -9.90
N LEU A 34 -3.62 1.01 -9.17
CA LEU A 34 -4.09 0.15 -8.06
C LEU A 34 -4.56 -1.25 -8.53
N THR A 35 -4.81 -1.39 -9.83
CA THR A 35 -5.15 -2.67 -10.48
C THR A 35 -3.92 -3.39 -11.03
N GLY A 36 -2.74 -2.76 -10.98
CA GLY A 36 -1.49 -3.36 -11.41
C GLY A 36 -1.04 -4.43 -10.44
N ARG A 37 -0.89 -5.65 -10.94
CA ARG A 37 -0.36 -6.78 -10.17
C ARG A 37 1.13 -6.92 -10.46
N ALA A 38 1.96 -7.05 -9.44
CA ALA A 38 3.38 -7.32 -9.63
C ALA A 38 3.56 -8.73 -10.19
N ALA A 39 4.60 -8.94 -11.01
CA ALA A 39 4.90 -10.27 -11.55
C ALA A 39 5.21 -11.31 -10.45
N GLU A 40 5.63 -10.84 -9.28
CA GLU A 40 5.93 -11.61 -8.08
C GLU A 40 4.73 -11.77 -7.13
N ASP A 41 3.59 -11.12 -7.40
CA ASP A 41 2.38 -11.29 -6.60
C ASP A 41 1.81 -12.69 -6.83
N ARG A 42 2.21 -13.59 -5.94
CA ARG A 42 1.68 -14.94 -5.90
C ARG A 42 0.53 -15.06 -4.91
N PRO A 43 -0.55 -15.79 -5.24
CA PRO A 43 -1.67 -16.03 -4.33
C PRO A 43 -1.30 -16.86 -3.09
N GLU A 44 -0.09 -17.45 -3.06
CA GLU A 44 0.29 -18.48 -2.08
C GLU A 44 0.56 -17.96 -0.65
N GLY A 45 0.59 -16.64 -0.42
CA GLY A 45 0.97 -16.08 0.89
C GLY A 45 -0.19 -15.72 1.83
N TRP A 46 -1.43 -15.61 1.33
CA TRP A 46 -2.53 -15.00 2.10
C TRP A 46 -3.88 -15.75 1.98
N GLY A 47 -3.88 -16.95 1.39
CA GLY A 47 -5.12 -17.73 1.19
C GLY A 47 -5.84 -17.41 -0.13
N GLY A 48 -5.10 -17.26 -1.23
CA GLY A 48 -5.65 -16.90 -2.55
C GLY A 48 -6.63 -17.91 -3.17
N GLN A 49 -6.84 -19.06 -2.52
CA GLN A 49 -8.02 -19.88 -2.75
C GLN A 49 -8.79 -19.95 -1.44
N ALA A 50 -9.78 -19.06 -1.28
CA ALA A 50 -10.80 -19.27 -0.27
C ALA A 50 -11.37 -20.68 -0.50
N PRO A 51 -11.43 -21.56 0.52
CA PRO A 51 -12.17 -22.80 0.38
C PRO A 51 -13.58 -22.45 -0.11
N ALA A 52 -14.14 -23.31 -0.96
CA ALA A 52 -15.50 -23.12 -1.44
C ALA A 52 -16.42 -22.81 -0.25
N LEU A 53 -17.24 -21.75 -0.37
CA LEU A 53 -18.21 -21.37 0.66
C LEU A 53 -19.00 -22.62 1.08
N GLY A 54 -18.83 -23.04 2.33
CA GLY A 54 -19.51 -24.22 2.89
C GLY A 54 -18.62 -25.42 3.21
N THR A 55 -17.33 -25.40 2.87
CA THR A 55 -16.41 -26.45 3.33
C THR A 55 -15.95 -26.15 4.75
N ALA A 56 -16.63 -26.74 5.75
CA ALA A 56 -16.21 -26.63 7.14
C ALA A 56 -14.81 -27.25 7.29
N SER A 57 -13.84 -26.40 7.62
CA SER A 57 -12.49 -26.85 7.96
C SER A 57 -12.51 -27.54 9.32
N ALA A 58 -11.59 -28.47 9.57
CA ALA A 58 -11.37 -29.03 10.91
C ALA A 58 -11.10 -27.92 11.95
N HIS A 59 -10.54 -26.79 11.52
CA HIS A 59 -10.34 -25.62 12.36
C HIS A 59 -11.66 -24.91 12.71
N ASP A 60 -12.65 -24.89 11.81
CA ASP A 60 -13.94 -24.25 12.06
C ASP A 60 -14.73 -25.01 13.13
N GLU A 61 -14.62 -26.35 13.15
CA GLU A 61 -15.22 -27.17 14.20
C GLU A 61 -14.55 -26.96 15.57
N ALA A 62 -13.23 -26.81 15.62
CA ALA A 62 -12.53 -26.45 16.84
C ALA A 62 -12.97 -25.07 17.37
N LEU A 63 -13.11 -24.08 16.48
CA LEU A 63 -13.52 -22.72 16.84
C LEU A 63 -14.98 -22.66 17.35
N LYS A 64 -15.88 -23.48 16.79
CA LYS A 64 -17.26 -23.60 17.30
C LYS A 64 -17.28 -24.19 18.71
N ARG A 65 -16.46 -25.22 18.97
CA ARG A 65 -16.38 -25.86 20.29
C ARG A 65 -15.82 -24.92 21.34
N ASP A 66 -14.79 -24.16 20.99
CA ASP A 66 -14.03 -23.34 21.93
C ASP A 66 -14.56 -21.88 21.97
N ARG A 67 -15.78 -21.63 21.47
CA ARG A 67 -16.40 -20.29 21.41
C ARG A 67 -16.72 -19.78 22.81
N PRO A 68 -16.14 -18.64 23.25
CA PRO A 68 -16.43 -18.07 24.56
C PRO A 68 -17.86 -17.49 24.63
N PRO A 69 -18.45 -17.39 25.84
CA PRO A 69 -19.88 -17.11 26.02
C PRO A 69 -20.32 -15.70 25.56
N HIS A 70 -19.39 -14.76 25.38
CA HIS A 70 -19.70 -13.40 24.92
C HIS A 70 -19.68 -13.26 23.38
N TRP A 71 -19.41 -14.34 22.64
CA TRP A 71 -19.44 -14.34 21.18
C TRP A 71 -20.78 -14.82 20.62
N ALA A 72 -21.78 -15.18 21.44
CA ALA A 72 -23.08 -15.64 20.95
C ALA A 72 -23.91 -14.52 20.31
#